data_AF-A0A7V6VN56-F1
#
_entry.id   AF-A0A7V6VN56-F1
#
_cell.length_a   1.000
_cell.length_b   1.000
_cell.length_c   1.000
_cell.angle_alpha   90.00
_cell.angle_beta   90.00
_cell.angle_gamma   90.00
#
_symmetry.space_group_name_H-M   'P 1'
#
loop_
_entity.id
_entity.type
_entity.pdbx_description
1 polymer ?
#
loop_
_entity_poly.entity_id
_entity_poly.type
_entity_poly.pdbx_seq_one_letter_code
_entity_poly.pdbx_strand_id
1 'polypeptide(L)'
;MSSALLSLIIFGLFFLLFIWDKLPMATSAILGCVVMVILGLSDFSTAFGQFSSTTVILLIGVMVVGSALVETGVAAAFGRIMTKYSHNMRRLLLL
;
A
#
# COMPACT_ATOMS: atom_id res chain seq x y z
N MET A 1 -23.48 15.42 -18.76
CA MET A 1 -22.37 14.96 -19.63
C MET A 1 -21.06 15.73 -19.40
N SER A 2 -20.94 16.57 -18.36
CA SER A 2 -19.74 17.37 -18.05
C SER A 2 -18.95 16.91 -16.82
N SER A 3 -19.60 16.25 -15.85
CA SER A 3 -18.99 15.82 -14.58
C SER A 3 -17.94 14.71 -14.75
N ALA A 4 -18.13 13.81 -15.72
CA ALA A 4 -17.18 12.73 -15.99
C ALA A 4 -15.84 13.23 -16.56
N LEU A 5 -15.89 14.25 -17.43
CA LEU A 5 -14.68 14.82 -18.04
C LEU A 5 -13.85 15.60 -17.00
N LEU A 6 -14.53 16.35 -16.12
CA LEU A 6 -13.88 17.02 -14.98
C LEU A 6 -13.21 16.01 -14.05
N SER A 7 -13.90 14.91 -13.70
CA SER A 7 -13.30 13.85 -12.89
C SER A 7 -12.03 13.28 -13.52
N LEU A 8 -12.06 13.03 -14.84
CA LEU A 8 -10.95 12.43 -15.56
C LEU A 8 -9.74 13.37 -15.65
N ILE A 9 -9.96 14.67 -15.86
CA ILE A 9 -8.90 15.69 -15.91
C ILE A 9 -8.23 15.83 -14.54
N ILE A 10 -9.01 15.89 -13.45
CA ILE A 10 -8.48 16.01 -12.09
C ILE A 10 -7.76 14.73 -11.66
N PHE A 11 -8.30 13.56 -12.02
CA PHE A 11 -7.63 12.29 -11.80
C PHE A 11 -6.29 12.23 -12.53
N GLY A 12 -6.25 12.62 -13.80
CA GLY A 12 -5.01 12.69 -14.59
C GLY A 12 -3.98 13.67 -14.04
N LEU A 13 -4.41 14.85 -13.58
CA LEU A 13 -3.52 15.85 -12.97
C LEU A 13 -2.89 15.33 -11.67
N PHE A 14 -3.68 14.66 -10.82
CA PHE A 14 -3.18 14.04 -9.60
C PHE A 14 -2.28 12.84 -9.87
N PHE A 15 -2.56 12.06 -10.93
CA PHE A 15 -1.70 10.97 -11.36
C PHE A 15 -0.34 11.47 -11.86
N LEU A 16 -0.31 12.60 -12.57
CA LEU A 16 0.95 13.28 -12.92
C LEU A 16 1.69 13.81 -11.68
N LEU A 17 0.97 14.36 -10.69
CA LEU A 17 1.55 14.83 -9.44
C LEU A 17 2.13 13.66 -8.61
N PHE A 18 1.50 12.49 -8.68
CA PHE A 18 1.97 11.24 -8.09
C PHE A 18 3.27 10.76 -8.75
N ILE A 19 3.35 10.80 -10.08
CA ILE A 19 4.56 10.40 -10.83
C ILE A 19 5.76 11.32 -10.56
N TRP A 20 5.51 12.59 -10.22
CA TRP A 20 6.58 13.56 -9.93
C TRP A 20 7.24 13.32 -8.56
N ASP A 21 6.78 12.34 -7.77
CA ASP A 21 7.39 11.74 -6.57
C ASP A 21 7.91 12.74 -5.49
N LYS A 22 7.49 14.01 -5.55
CA LYS A 22 7.94 15.02 -4.57
C LYS A 22 7.31 14.84 -3.18
N LEU A 23 6.28 14.02 -3.06
CA LEU A 23 5.54 13.81 -1.82
C LEU A 23 5.32 12.31 -1.59
N PRO A 24 5.41 11.82 -0.34
CA PRO A 24 5.08 10.43 -0.02
C PRO A 24 3.71 10.03 -0.60
N MET A 25 3.62 8.82 -1.13
CA MET A 25 2.41 8.31 -1.80
C MET A 25 1.14 8.46 -0.95
N ALA A 26 1.27 8.36 0.37
CA ALA A 26 0.17 8.56 1.32
C ALA A 26 -0.34 10.01 1.32
N THR A 27 0.56 10.99 1.31
CA THR A 27 0.24 12.43 1.28
C THR A 27 -0.43 12.84 -0.02
N SER A 28 0.06 12.37 -1.17
CA SER A 28 -0.57 12.66 -2.47
C SER A 28 -1.97 12.06 -2.59
N ALA A 29 -2.20 10.88 -2.01
CA ALA A 29 -3.52 10.24 -2.01
C ALA A 29 -4.54 11.04 -1.18
N ILE A 30 -4.18 11.48 0.03
CA ILE A 30 -5.05 12.29 0.89
C ILE A 30 -5.35 13.65 0.22
N LEU A 31 -4.33 14.29 -0.36
CA LEU A 31 -4.48 15.57 -1.06
C LEU A 31 -5.38 15.43 -2.31
N GLY A 32 -5.28 14.32 -3.02
CA GLY A 32 -6.16 13.96 -4.15
C GLY A 32 -7.61 13.77 -3.73
N CYS A 33 -7.86 13.05 -2.63
CA CYS A 33 -9.20 12.92 -2.06
C CYS A 33 -9.79 14.27 -1.67
N VAL A 34 -9.03 15.14 -1.00
CA VAL A 34 -9.48 16.48 -0.58
C VAL A 34 -9.83 17.34 -1.80
N VAL A 35 -8.99 17.33 -2.85
CA VAL A 35 -9.27 18.12 -4.05
C VAL A 35 -10.49 17.59 -4.80
N MET A 36 -10.67 16.27 -4.93
CA MET A 36 -11.90 15.69 -5.51
C MET A 36 -13.17 16.09 -4.76
N VAL A 37 -13.11 16.17 -3.42
CA VAL A 37 -14.23 16.60 -2.58
C VAL A 37 -14.53 18.08 -2.76
N ILE A 38 -13.50 18.94 -2.78
CA ILE A 38 -13.67 20.40 -2.99
C ILE A 38 -14.24 20.69 -4.38
N LEU A 39 -13.88 19.90 -5.38
CA LEU A 39 -14.39 20.01 -6.76
C LEU A 39 -15.79 19.38 -6.94
N GLY A 40 -16.40 18.85 -5.88
CA GLY A 40 -17.78 18.34 -5.89
C GLY A 40 -17.99 17.06 -6.71
N LEU A 41 -16.91 16.33 -7.00
CA LEU A 41 -16.93 15.12 -7.84
C LEU A 41 -17.18 13.84 -7.04
N SER A 42 -16.90 13.87 -5.73
CA SER A 42 -17.12 12.77 -4.80
C SER A 42 -17.54 13.32 -3.45
N ASP A 43 -18.53 12.67 -2.82
CA ASP A 43 -19.00 13.02 -1.49
C ASP A 43 -17.95 12.60 -0.43
N PHE A 44 -17.89 13.32 0.69
CA PHE A 44 -16.95 13.05 1.79
C PHE A 44 -17.07 11.59 2.27
N SER A 45 -18.30 11.07 2.28
CA SER A 45 -18.60 9.69 2.66
C SER A 45 -18.02 8.65 1.69
N THR A 46 -18.08 8.90 0.38
CA THR A 46 -17.54 7.98 -0.64
C THR A 46 -16.02 8.02 -0.72
N ALA A 47 -15.40 9.18 -0.54
CA ALA A 47 -13.95 9.32 -0.56
C ALA A 47 -13.29 8.71 0.70
N PHE A 48 -13.86 8.94 1.88
CA PHE A 48 -13.34 8.37 3.13
C PHE A 48 -13.80 6.93 3.40
N GLY A 49 -14.91 6.47 2.81
CA GLY A 49 -15.37 5.08 2.94
C GLY A 49 -14.31 4.07 2.47
N GLN A 50 -13.52 4.42 1.47
CA GLN A 50 -12.45 3.57 0.96
C GLN A 50 -11.27 3.40 1.93
N PHE A 51 -11.05 4.36 2.84
CA PHE A 51 -10.05 4.19 3.92
C PHE A 51 -10.46 3.10 4.92
N SER A 52 -11.77 2.86 5.09
CA SER A 52 -12.30 1.79 5.95
C SER A 52 -12.69 0.53 5.16
N SER A 53 -12.11 0.33 3.96
CA SER A 53 -12.40 -0.86 3.16
C SER A 53 -11.81 -2.12 3.79
N THR A 54 -12.49 -3.25 3.61
CA THR A 54 -12.05 -4.58 4.09
C THR A 54 -10.61 -4.89 3.71
N THR A 55 -10.18 -4.49 2.51
CA THR A 55 -8.80 -4.70 2.05
C THR A 55 -7.79 -3.95 2.90
N VAL A 56 -8.09 -2.70 3.31
CA VAL A 56 -7.20 -1.89 4.16
C VAL A 56 -7.08 -2.52 5.54
N ILE A 57 -8.21 -2.92 6.13
CA ILE A 57 -8.24 -3.60 7.43
C ILE A 57 -7.46 -4.91 7.38
N LEU A 58 -7.58 -5.67 6.30
CA LEU A 58 -6.85 -6.93 6.09
C LEU A 58 -5.34 -6.70 5.97
N LEU A 59 -4.91 -5.67 5.24
CA LEU A 59 -3.49 -5.28 5.16
C LEU A 59 -2.93 -4.91 6.54
N ILE A 60 -3.67 -4.12 7.33
CA ILE A 60 -3.28 -3.80 8.71
C ILE A 60 -3.19 -5.07 9.55
N GLY A 61 -4.14 -5.99 9.42
CA GLY A 61 -4.12 -7.29 10.09
C GLY A 61 -2.88 -8.12 9.76
N VAL A 62 -2.51 -8.20 8.48
CA VAL A 62 -1.28 -8.90 8.04
C VAL A 62 -0.03 -8.21 8.57
N MET A 63 0.00 -6.88 8.63
CA MET A 63 1.12 -6.13 9.21
C MET A 63 1.30 -6.45 10.70
N VAL A 64 0.20 -6.48 11.47
CA VAL A 64 0.22 -6.82 12.90
C VAL A 64 0.66 -8.28 13.12
N VAL A 65 0.09 -9.22 12.37
CA VAL A 65 0.46 -10.64 12.43
C VAL A 65 1.92 -10.85 12.05
N GLY A 66 2.40 -10.17 11.00
CA GLY A 66 3.80 -10.21 10.58
C GLY A 66 4.73 -9.73 11.68
N SER A 67 4.39 -8.63 12.34
CA SER A 67 5.15 -8.08 13.47
C SER A 67 5.23 -9.07 14.65
N ALA A 68 4.09 -9.67 14.99
CA ALA A 68 4.01 -10.68 16.05
C ALA A 68 4.83 -11.95 15.73
N LEU A 69 4.85 -12.41 14.47
CA LEU A 69 5.69 -13.53 14.05
C LEU A 69 7.20 -13.23 14.15
N VAL A 70 7.58 -11.97 13.92
CA VAL A 70 8.97 -11.51 14.06
C VAL A 70 9.36 -11.44 15.53
N GLU A 71 8.51 -10.86 16.38
CA GLU A 71 8.77 -10.67 17.81
C GLU A 71 8.77 -11.99 18.61
N THR A 72 7.88 -12.92 18.26
CA THR A 72 7.86 -14.29 18.83
C THR A 72 9.04 -15.16 18.36
N GLY A 73 9.85 -14.67 17.41
CA GLY A 73 11.01 -15.39 16.89
C GLY A 73 10.65 -16.60 16.02
N VAL A 74 9.36 -16.80 15.73
CA VAL A 74 8.87 -17.88 14.84
C VAL A 74 9.47 -17.70 13.44
N ALA A 75 9.54 -16.47 12.93
CA ALA A 75 10.21 -16.17 11.67
C ALA A 75 11.69 -16.61 11.66
N ALA A 76 12.40 -16.39 12.77
CA ALA A 76 13.79 -16.81 12.91
C ALA A 76 13.94 -18.33 13.07
N ALA A 77 13.01 -19.00 13.75
CA ALA A 77 12.98 -20.45 13.89
C ALA A 77 12.75 -21.14 12.52
N PHE A 78 11.78 -20.66 11.73
CA PHE A 78 11.54 -21.14 10.37
C PHE A 78 12.76 -20.90 9.46
N GLY A 79 13.42 -19.75 9.54
CA GLY A 79 14.65 -19.47 8.79
C GLY A 79 15.79 -20.44 9.13
N ARG A 80 15.96 -20.82 10.41
CA ARG A 80 16.96 -21.81 10.83
C ARG A 80 16.65 -23.22 10.33
N ILE A 81 15.38 -23.62 10.31
CA ILE A 81 14.95 -24.92 9.78
C ILE A 81 15.21 -24.99 8.26
N MET A 82 14.83 -23.94 7.52
CA MET A 82 15.07 -23.86 6.07
C MET A 82 16.55 -23.85 5.72
N THR A 83 17.37 -23.10 6.46
CA THR A 83 18.82 -23.06 6.22
C THR A 83 19.54 -24.36 6.56
N LYS A 84 19.03 -25.16 7.51
CA LYS A 84 19.54 -26.50 7.84
C LYS A 84 19.24 -27.51 6.72
N TYR A 85 18.06 -27.40 6.09
CA TYR A 85 17.70 -28.21 4.92
C TYR A 85 18.44 -27.75 3.64
N SER A 86 18.74 -26.45 3.52
CA SER A 86 19.48 -25.84 2.40
C SER A 86 21.02 -25.91 2.57
N HIS A 87 21.55 -26.72 3.48
CA HIS A 87 23.00 -26.87 3.64
C HIS A 87 23.67 -27.52 2.42
N ASN A 88 22.93 -28.24 1.57
CA ASN A 88 23.52 -28.94 0.44
C ASN A 88 23.90 -28.03 -0.75
N MET A 89 23.41 -26.77 -0.79
CA MET A 89 23.66 -25.84 -1.92
C MET A 89 24.68 -24.73 -1.62
N ARG A 90 25.16 -24.57 -0.38
CA ARG A 90 26.17 -23.54 -0.05
C ARG A 90 27.53 -23.79 -0.69
N ARG A 91 27.80 -25.00 -1.18
CA ARG A 91 29.04 -25.32 -1.90
C ARG A 91 29.06 -24.83 -3.36
N LEU A 92 27.93 -24.35 -3.88
CA LEU A 92 27.76 -23.93 -5.29
C LEU A 92 27.65 -22.41 -5.50
N LEU A 93 27.61 -21.61 -4.42
CA LEU A 93 27.60 -20.14 -4.49
C LEU A 93 28.98 -19.50 -4.28
N LEU A 94 30.03 -20.32 -4.13
CA LEU A 94 31.44 -19.90 -3.99
C LEU A 94 32.30 -20.32 -5.19
N LEU A 95 31.69 -20.70 -6.32
CA LEU A 95 32.31 -20.99 -7.61
C LEU A 95 31.67 -20.10 -8.67
#